data_AF-A0A2M7WVV8-F1
#
_entry.id   AF-A0A2M7WVV8-F1
#
_cell.length_a   1.000
_cell.length_b   1.000
_cell.length_c   1.000
_cell.angle_alpha   90.00
_cell.angle_beta   90.00
_cell.angle_gamma   90.00
#
_symmetry.space_group_name_H-M   'P 1'
#
loop_
_entity.id
_entity.type
_entity.pdbx_description
1 polymer ?
#
loop_
_entity_poly.entity_id
_entity_poly.type
_entity_poly.pdbx_seq_one_letter_code
_entity_poly.pdbx_strand_id
1 'polypeptide(L)'
;MFFKEVTMKKSLGINLAELKGGEEESEQALTKIYIEKPPDEETLRLKGKLYALISLASADSLKLKDFLDKALEELKIEYYGDTQDNVLKSLERGIKKAYFYVQAEIQAKGILTEGVDFNIVVAILWGNVLYLGQLGLTKVAILREGNLK
;
A
#
# COMPACT_ATOMS: atom_id res chain seq x y z
N MET A 1 30.82 17.85 -37.29
CA MET A 1 29.49 18.28 -36.81
C MET A 1 28.90 17.09 -36.05
N PHE A 2 29.03 17.09 -34.72
CA PHE A 2 28.54 15.97 -33.89
C PHE A 2 27.16 16.36 -33.36
N PHE A 3 26.11 15.69 -33.84
CA PHE A 3 24.80 15.77 -33.22
C PHE A 3 24.88 15.05 -31.87
N LYS A 4 24.82 15.82 -30.79
CA LYS A 4 24.67 15.29 -29.44
C LYS A 4 23.23 14.79 -29.34
N GLU A 5 23.03 13.47 -29.40
CA GLU A 5 21.73 12.88 -29.10
C GLU A 5 21.32 13.31 -27.69
N VAL A 6 20.29 14.14 -27.61
CA VAL A 6 19.63 14.45 -26.34
C VAL A 6 18.74 13.25 -26.03
N THR A 7 19.29 12.25 -25.34
CA THR A 7 18.51 11.14 -24.83
C THR A 7 17.58 11.70 -23.75
N MET A 8 16.32 11.96 -24.08
CA MET A 8 15.32 12.31 -23.08
C MET A 8 15.19 11.17 -22.09
N LYS A 9 15.68 11.40 -20.86
CA LYS A 9 15.54 10.45 -19.76
C LYS A 9 14.06 10.41 -19.40
N LYS A 10 13.32 9.43 -19.95
CA LYS A 10 11.91 9.21 -19.61
C LYS A 10 11.83 8.97 -18.11
N SER A 11 11.20 9.89 -17.38
CA SER A 11 10.91 9.74 -15.96
C SER A 11 9.43 9.47 -15.78
N LEU A 12 9.13 8.47 -14.94
CA LEU A 12 7.75 8.15 -14.56
C LEU A 12 7.43 8.93 -13.28
N GLY A 13 6.49 9.87 -13.40
CA GLY A 13 5.94 10.61 -12.28
C GLY A 13 4.63 9.96 -11.81
N ILE A 14 4.37 10.01 -10.51
CA ILE A 14 3.10 9.60 -9.93
C ILE A 14 2.42 10.84 -9.34
N ASN A 15 1.13 11.02 -9.65
CA ASN A 15 0.26 11.97 -8.98
C ASN A 15 -0.78 11.15 -8.20
N LEU A 16 -0.88 11.42 -6.90
CA LEU A 16 -1.80 10.71 -6.01
C LEU A 16 -2.82 11.71 -5.49
N ALA A 17 -4.08 11.37 -5.70
CA ALA A 17 -5.20 12.10 -5.15
C ALA A 17 -6.11 11.08 -4.47
N GLU A 18 -6.52 11.39 -3.25
CA GLU A 18 -7.63 10.72 -2.62
C GLU A 18 -8.92 11.39 -3.10
N LEU A 19 -9.86 10.59 -3.62
CA LEU A 19 -11.20 11.06 -3.96
C LEU A 19 -12.17 10.49 -2.93
N LYS A 20 -12.57 11.32 -1.96
CA LYS A 20 -13.59 10.96 -0.98
C LYS A 20 -14.97 11.29 -1.53
N GLY A 21 -15.87 10.31 -1.54
CA GLY A 21 -17.28 10.53 -1.87
C GLY A 21 -18.06 10.95 -0.63
N GLY A 22 -18.39 12.24 -0.52
CA GLY A 22 -19.60 12.78 0.11
C GLY A 22 -19.98 12.48 1.58
N GLU A 23 -19.34 11.58 2.31
CA GLU A 23 -19.69 11.27 3.71
C GLU A 23 -18.53 11.57 4.66
N GLU A 24 -18.85 12.16 5.81
CA GLU A 24 -17.90 12.48 6.88
C GLU A 24 -17.15 11.24 7.34
N GLU A 25 -15.90 11.41 7.79
CA GLU A 25 -15.13 10.33 8.43
C GLU A 25 -15.96 9.74 9.59
N SER A 26 -16.47 8.53 9.41
CA SER A 26 -17.12 7.78 10.47
C SER A 26 -16.05 7.31 11.46
N GLU A 27 -16.28 7.44 12.77
CA GLU A 27 -15.39 6.85 13.79
C GLU A 27 -15.25 5.33 13.64
N GLN A 28 -16.15 4.71 12.87
CA GLN A 28 -16.21 3.27 12.62
C GLN A 28 -15.51 2.84 11.33
N ALA A 29 -15.04 3.77 10.48
CA ALA A 29 -14.35 3.43 9.24
C ALA A 29 -13.27 4.46 8.90
N LEU A 30 -12.04 3.98 8.72
CA LEU A 30 -10.91 4.82 8.36
C LEU A 30 -10.21 4.26 7.12
N THR A 31 -9.96 5.14 6.14
CA THR A 31 -9.12 4.83 4.99
C THR A 31 -7.94 5.79 4.98
N LYS A 32 -6.75 5.29 4.66
CA LYS A 32 -5.55 6.11 4.57
C LYS A 32 -4.67 5.69 3.40
N ILE A 33 -4.16 6.69 2.70
CA ILE A 33 -3.15 6.53 1.65
C ILE A 33 -1.78 6.82 2.25
N TYR A 34 -0.84 5.93 1.98
CA TYR A 34 0.54 6.02 2.42
C TYR A 34 1.48 6.06 1.22
N ILE A 35 2.38 7.03 1.25
CA ILE A 35 3.41 7.25 0.24
C ILE A 35 4.74 7.08 0.93
N GLU A 36 5.34 5.92 0.75
CA GLU A 36 6.55 5.58 1.47
C GLU A 36 7.78 5.81 0.59
N LYS A 37 8.65 6.69 1.07
CA LYS A 37 10.00 6.81 0.52
C LYS A 37 10.81 5.62 1.00
N PRO A 38 11.51 4.90 0.11
CA PRO A 38 12.46 3.88 0.53
C PRO A 38 13.50 4.48 1.49
N PRO A 39 14.01 3.68 2.43
CA PRO A 39 14.96 4.14 3.45
C PRO A 39 16.26 4.70 2.85
N ASP A 40 16.68 4.16 1.72
CA ASP A 40 17.93 4.53 1.03
C ASP A 40 17.83 4.26 -0.49
N GLU A 41 18.82 4.75 -1.24
CA GLU A 41 18.86 4.62 -2.71
C GLU A 41 19.05 3.18 -3.20
N GLU A 42 19.72 2.32 -2.43
CA GLU A 42 19.91 0.92 -2.79
C GLU A 42 18.59 0.15 -2.65
N THR A 43 17.85 0.36 -1.56
CA THR A 43 16.52 -0.19 -1.36
C THR A 43 15.56 0.30 -2.45
N LEU A 44 15.61 1.58 -2.82
CA LEU A 44 14.85 2.10 -3.97
C LEU A 44 15.21 1.36 -5.27
N ARG A 45 16.50 1.10 -5.51
CA ARG A 45 16.98 0.38 -6.70
C ARG A 45 16.50 -1.08 -6.72
N LEU A 46 16.44 -1.75 -5.57
CA LEU A 46 16.09 -3.16 -5.47
C LEU A 46 14.58 -3.42 -5.36
N LYS A 47 13.84 -2.51 -4.74
CA LYS A 47 12.43 -2.71 -4.36
C LYS A 47 11.47 -1.65 -4.92
N GLY A 48 11.97 -0.57 -5.53
CA GLY A 48 11.11 0.50 -6.03
C GLY A 48 10.41 1.29 -4.93
N LYS A 49 9.36 2.04 -5.29
CA LYS A 49 8.57 2.88 -4.37
C LYS A 49 7.27 2.19 -4.02
N LEU A 50 6.95 2.19 -2.73
CA LEU A 50 5.72 1.61 -2.20
C LEU A 50 4.65 2.68 -1.99
N TYR A 51 3.46 2.36 -2.46
CA TYR A 51 2.23 3.10 -2.23
C TYR A 51 1.21 2.14 -1.65
N ALA A 52 0.54 2.51 -0.57
CA ALA A 52 -0.48 1.67 0.05
C ALA A 52 -1.75 2.47 0.27
N LEU A 53 -2.88 1.84 0.01
CA LEU A 53 -4.20 2.26 0.48
C LEU A 53 -4.65 1.19 1.47
N ILE A 54 -4.87 1.58 2.71
CA ILE A 54 -5.33 0.68 3.76
C ILE A 54 -6.62 1.24 4.33
N SER A 55 -7.65 0.40 4.42
CA SER A 55 -8.91 0.73 5.06
C SER A 55 -9.25 -0.27 6.14
N LEU A 56 -9.76 0.22 7.26
CA LEU A 56 -10.26 -0.58 8.36
C LEU A 56 -11.61 -0.03 8.78
N ALA A 57 -12.62 -0.89 8.81
CA ALA A 57 -13.91 -0.60 9.42
C ALA A 57 -14.18 -1.56 10.57
N SER A 58 -14.81 -1.06 11.63
CA SER A 58 -15.14 -1.82 12.84
C SER A 58 -16.43 -1.29 13.43
N ALA A 59 -17.33 -2.20 13.85
CA ALA A 59 -18.52 -1.84 14.62
C ALA A 59 -18.18 -1.29 16.02
N ASP A 60 -17.06 -1.74 16.59
CA ASP A 60 -16.57 -1.30 17.90
C ASP A 60 -15.79 0.01 17.81
N SER A 61 -15.88 0.84 18.85
CA SER A 61 -15.13 2.09 19.00
C SER A 61 -13.64 1.80 19.18
N LEU A 62 -12.90 1.75 18.07
CA LEU A 62 -11.47 1.52 18.04
C LEU A 62 -10.70 2.80 17.71
N LYS A 63 -9.48 2.90 18.23
CA LYS A 63 -8.49 3.84 17.66
C LYS A 63 -7.97 3.30 16.33
N LEU A 64 -8.82 3.31 15.31
CA LEU A 64 -8.55 2.72 13.98
C LEU A 64 -7.25 3.24 13.36
N LYS A 65 -6.91 4.50 13.63
CA LYS A 65 -5.67 5.12 13.16
C LYS A 65 -4.41 4.39 13.64
N ASP A 66 -4.34 4.02 14.91
CA ASP A 66 -3.16 3.36 15.48
C ASP A 66 -2.96 1.98 14.85
N PHE A 67 -4.07 1.29 14.56
CA PHE A 67 -4.06 -0.01 13.86
C PHE A 67 -3.52 0.12 12.44
N LEU A 68 -4.03 1.10 11.67
CA LEU A 68 -3.58 1.31 10.30
C LEU A 68 -2.11 1.72 10.23
N ASP A 69 -1.67 2.62 11.11
CA ASP A 69 -0.29 3.09 11.14
C ASP A 69 0.69 1.95 11.49
N LYS A 70 0.32 1.07 12.43
CA LYS A 70 1.11 -0.12 12.76
C LYS A 70 1.05 -1.21 11.70
N ALA A 71 -0.10 -1.45 11.07
CA ALA A 71 -0.21 -2.39 9.96
C ALA A 71 0.69 -1.97 8.78
N LEU A 72 0.77 -0.68 8.49
CA LEU A 72 1.71 -0.14 7.52
C LEU A 72 3.17 -0.32 7.95
N GLU A 73 3.50 -0.07 9.22
CA GLU A 73 4.84 -0.27 9.73
C GLU A 73 5.31 -1.71 9.53
N GLU A 74 4.46 -2.68 9.87
CA GLU A 74 4.71 -4.11 9.65
C GLU A 74 4.85 -4.46 8.17
N LEU A 75 3.97 -3.92 7.30
CA LEU A 75 4.09 -4.05 5.83
C LEU A 75 5.48 -3.60 5.37
N LYS A 76 5.93 -2.42 5.82
CA LYS A 76 7.20 -1.82 5.40
C LYS A 76 8.41 -2.61 5.89
N ILE A 77 8.41 -2.99 7.16
CA ILE A 77 9.49 -3.78 7.76
C ILE A 77 9.68 -5.06 6.97
N GLU A 78 8.59 -5.76 6.68
CA GLU A 78 8.66 -7.03 5.96
C GLU A 78 9.00 -6.84 4.47
N TYR A 79 8.47 -5.79 3.84
CA TYR A 79 8.71 -5.53 2.42
C TYR A 79 10.16 -5.11 2.12
N TYR A 80 10.70 -4.18 2.92
CA TYR A 80 12.04 -3.63 2.71
C TYR A 80 13.13 -4.38 3.49
N GLY A 81 12.77 -5.16 4.51
CA GLY A 81 13.73 -5.81 5.41
C GLY A 81 14.55 -6.94 4.79
N ASP A 82 14.07 -7.54 3.70
CA ASP A 82 14.78 -8.59 2.98
C ASP A 82 15.07 -8.16 1.54
N THR A 83 16.34 -7.83 1.27
CA THR A 83 16.81 -7.40 -0.04
C THR A 83 17.15 -8.54 -1.00
N GLN A 84 17.18 -9.79 -0.53
CA GLN A 84 17.50 -10.96 -1.36
C GLN A 84 16.27 -11.51 -2.08
N ASP A 85 15.09 -11.36 -1.48
CA ASP A 85 13.84 -11.80 -2.11
C ASP A 85 13.36 -10.88 -3.24
N ASN A 86 12.58 -11.46 -4.16
CA ASN A 86 11.98 -10.68 -5.23
C ASN A 86 10.81 -9.81 -4.73
N VAL A 87 10.49 -8.75 -5.49
CA VAL A 87 9.44 -7.77 -5.15
C VAL A 87 8.09 -8.43 -4.81
N LEU A 88 7.66 -9.43 -5.58
CA LEU A 88 6.38 -10.09 -5.38
C LEU A 88 6.32 -10.88 -4.07
N LYS A 89 7.36 -11.66 -3.75
CA LYS A 89 7.44 -12.41 -2.49
C LYS A 89 7.46 -11.49 -1.29
N SER A 90 8.29 -10.45 -1.33
CA SER A 90 8.35 -9.46 -0.25
C SER A 90 7.02 -8.72 -0.08
N LEU A 91 6.35 -8.40 -1.19
CA LEU A 91 5.04 -7.75 -1.17
C LEU A 91 3.98 -8.66 -0.53
N GLU A 92 3.93 -9.93 -0.93
CA GLU A 92 3.00 -10.91 -0.38
C GLU A 92 3.21 -11.09 1.13
N ARG A 93 4.47 -11.24 1.57
CA ARG A 93 4.80 -11.34 3.00
C ARG A 93 4.39 -10.08 3.76
N GLY A 94 4.70 -8.90 3.23
CA GLY A 94 4.31 -7.64 3.85
C GLY A 94 2.80 -7.52 4.03
N ILE A 95 2.02 -7.82 2.98
CA ILE A 95 0.55 -7.76 3.05
C ILE A 95 0.02 -8.75 4.09
N LYS A 96 0.54 -9.98 4.11
CA LYS A 96 0.18 -10.98 5.13
C LYS A 96 0.53 -10.52 6.53
N LYS A 97 1.69 -9.92 6.73
CA LYS A 97 2.15 -9.45 8.04
C LYS A 97 1.26 -8.32 8.57
N ALA A 98 0.93 -7.35 7.72
CA ALA A 98 -0.02 -6.29 8.05
C ALA A 98 -1.40 -6.84 8.45
N TYR A 99 -1.92 -7.80 7.68
CA TYR A 99 -3.19 -8.46 7.99
C TYR A 99 -3.14 -9.23 9.33
N PHE A 100 -2.08 -10.02 9.56
CA PHE A 100 -1.93 -10.78 10.80
C PHE A 100 -1.76 -9.90 12.02
N TYR A 101 -1.09 -8.75 11.88
CA TYR A 101 -1.02 -7.75 12.94
C TYR A 101 -2.43 -7.28 13.33
N VAL A 102 -3.24 -6.86 12.36
CA VAL A 102 -4.61 -6.39 12.61
C VAL A 102 -5.45 -7.49 13.28
N GLN A 103 -5.39 -8.72 12.78
CA GLN A 103 -6.10 -9.87 13.37
C GLN A 103 -5.67 -10.14 14.82
N ALA A 104 -4.37 -10.13 15.10
CA ALA A 104 -3.85 -10.36 16.44
C ALA A 104 -4.30 -9.28 17.43
N GLU A 105 -4.31 -8.01 17.02
CA GLU A 105 -4.76 -6.90 17.87
C GLU A 105 -6.26 -6.94 18.14
N ILE A 106 -7.07 -7.29 17.13
CA ILE A 106 -8.52 -7.50 17.29
C ILE A 106 -8.77 -8.60 18.32
N GLN A 107 -8.08 -9.73 18.18
CA GLN A 107 -8.19 -10.86 19.10
C GLN A 107 -7.75 -10.48 20.52
N ALA A 108 -6.63 -9.76 20.66
CA ALA A 108 -6.10 -9.33 21.94
C ALA A 108 -7.05 -8.37 22.68
N LYS A 109 -7.85 -7.58 21.94
CA LYS A 109 -8.87 -6.69 22.50
C LYS A 109 -10.22 -7.37 22.73
N GLY A 110 -10.35 -8.66 22.41
CA GLY A 110 -11.60 -9.41 22.57
C GLY A 110 -12.71 -9.00 21.61
N ILE A 111 -12.34 -8.40 20.48
CA ILE A 111 -13.28 -7.91 19.46
C ILE A 111 -13.70 -9.07 18.56
N LEU A 112 -14.98 -9.14 18.22
CA LEU A 112 -15.48 -10.15 17.30
C LEU A 112 -14.97 -9.85 15.89
N THR A 113 -14.26 -10.80 15.31
CA THR A 113 -13.66 -10.68 13.96
C THR A 113 -14.70 -10.44 12.86
N GLU A 114 -15.94 -10.90 13.06
CA GLU A 114 -17.06 -10.68 12.12
C GLU A 114 -17.46 -9.19 12.00
N GLY A 115 -17.08 -8.35 12.98
CA GLY A 115 -17.37 -6.93 12.97
C GLY A 115 -16.28 -6.07 12.33
N VAL A 116 -15.21 -6.67 11.77
CA VAL A 116 -14.04 -5.93 11.28
C VAL A 116 -13.75 -6.22 9.80
N ASP A 117 -13.77 -5.17 8.99
CA ASP A 117 -13.43 -5.22 7.57
C ASP A 117 -12.07 -4.54 7.33
N PHE A 118 -11.05 -5.33 7.00
CA PHE A 118 -9.72 -4.84 6.66
C PHE A 118 -9.43 -5.06 5.18
N ASN A 119 -9.13 -3.98 4.47
CA ASN A 119 -8.73 -4.01 3.09
C ASN A 119 -7.40 -3.29 2.90
N ILE A 120 -6.56 -3.85 2.03
CA ILE A 120 -5.28 -3.27 1.67
C ILE A 120 -5.00 -3.46 0.19
N VAL A 121 -4.59 -2.38 -0.47
CA VAL A 121 -4.05 -2.38 -1.82
C VAL A 121 -2.67 -1.74 -1.75
N VAL A 122 -1.68 -2.41 -2.33
CA VAL A 122 -0.31 -1.93 -2.39
C VAL A 122 0.14 -1.91 -3.84
N ALA A 123 0.65 -0.77 -4.26
CA ALA A 123 1.28 -0.57 -5.56
C ALA A 123 2.79 -0.35 -5.37
N ILE A 124 3.59 -1.12 -6.08
CA ILE A 124 5.04 -0.92 -6.16
C ILE A 124 5.38 -0.41 -7.55
N LEU A 125 5.94 0.80 -7.62
CA LEU A 125 6.53 1.30 -8.86
C LEU A 125 8.04 1.03 -8.85
N TRP A 126 8.48 0.11 -9.68
CA TRP A 126 9.89 -0.27 -9.84
C TRP A 126 10.34 -0.05 -11.28
N GLY A 127 11.04 1.06 -11.52
CA GLY A 127 11.41 1.48 -12.86
C GLY A 127 10.17 1.76 -13.72
N ASN A 128 9.93 0.92 -14.72
CA ASN A 128 8.78 0.97 -15.63
C ASN A 128 7.74 -0.12 -15.35
N VAL A 129 7.90 -0.87 -14.25
CA VAL A 129 7.00 -1.95 -13.86
C VAL A 129 6.17 -1.53 -12.66
N LEU A 130 4.85 -1.79 -12.74
CA LEU A 130 3.92 -1.63 -11.63
C LEU A 130 3.55 -3.03 -11.11
N TYR A 131 3.82 -3.30 -9.85
CA TYR A 131 3.30 -4.47 -9.14
C TYR A 131 2.11 -4.04 -8.29
N LEU A 132 1.09 -4.88 -8.25
CA LEU A 132 -0.09 -4.69 -7.42
C LEU A 132 -0.27 -5.90 -6.52
N GLY A 133 -0.47 -5.64 -5.23
CA GLY A 133 -0.90 -6.61 -4.24
C GLY A 133 -2.18 -6.15 -3.59
N GLN A 134 -3.11 -7.06 -3.35
CA GLN A 134 -4.40 -6.74 -2.76
C GLN A 134 -4.80 -7.84 -1.78
N LEU A 135 -5.42 -7.41 -0.68
CA LEU A 135 -6.19 -8.27 0.21
C LEU A 135 -7.48 -7.54 0.59
N GLY A 136 -8.60 -8.26 0.56
CA GLY A 136 -9.94 -7.70 0.78
C GLY A 136 -10.71 -7.37 -0.51
N LEU A 137 -11.79 -6.60 -0.36
CA LEU A 137 -12.81 -6.32 -1.38
C LEU A 137 -12.56 -5.02 -2.17
N THR A 138 -11.50 -4.26 -1.87
CA THR A 138 -11.14 -3.05 -2.61
C THR A 138 -11.00 -3.35 -4.09
N LYS A 139 -11.49 -2.47 -4.96
CA LYS A 139 -11.33 -2.62 -6.41
C LYS A 139 -10.15 -1.78 -6.89
N VAL A 140 -9.35 -2.36 -7.77
CA VAL A 140 -8.23 -1.67 -8.44
C VAL A 140 -8.52 -1.65 -9.92
N ALA A 141 -8.30 -0.49 -10.55
CA ALA A 141 -8.43 -0.33 -11.99
C ALA A 141 -7.26 0.51 -12.53
N ILE A 142 -6.84 0.22 -13.76
CA ILE A 142 -5.78 0.92 -14.47
C ILE A 142 -6.39 1.54 -15.72
N LEU A 143 -6.32 2.87 -15.81
CA LEU A 143 -6.66 3.60 -17.04
C LEU A 143 -5.41 3.74 -17.91
N ARG A 144 -5.40 3.10 -19.10
CA ARG A 144 -4.32 3.20 -20.07
C ARG A 144 -4.86 3.52 -21.45
N GLU A 145 -4.40 4.62 -22.03
CA GLU A 145 -4.80 5.06 -23.38
C GLU A 145 -6.33 5.15 -23.53
N GLY A 146 -7.00 5.65 -22.48
CA GLY A 146 -8.47 5.77 -22.43
C GLY A 146 -9.22 4.48 -22.12
N ASN A 147 -8.53 3.34 -21.96
CA ASN A 147 -9.13 2.06 -21.64
C ASN A 147 -8.96 1.72 -20.16
N LEU A 148 -10.08 1.52 -19.46
CA LEU A 148 -10.08 1.04 -18.08
C LEU A 148 -9.88 -0.48 -18.08
N LYS A 149 -8.91 -0.95 -17.31
CA LYS A 149 -8.60 -2.37 -17.10
C LYS A 149 -8.67 -2.72 -15.63
#